data_AF-G8C389-F1
#
_entry.id   AF-G8C389-F1
#
_cell.length_a   1.000
_cell.length_b   1.000
_cell.length_c   1.000
_cell.angle_alpha   90.00
_cell.angle_beta   90.00
_cell.angle_gamma   90.00
#
_symmetry.space_group_name_H-M   'P 1'
#
loop_
_entity.id
_entity.type
_entity.pdbx_description
1 polymer ?
#
loop_
_entity_poly.entity_id
_entity_poly.type
_entity_poly.pdbx_seq_one_letter_code
_entity_poly.pdbx_strand_id
1 'polypeptide(L)'
;MLSSLFLSSLGSGFASVVPVALVIATFWFVAKKKREKSNRVKRKEDAWYILKDYLKRSGRQGYRVYDLRLYPRTNIIISLRDYIKTSRESLEKENARLLNRKVERKSLKTVMVDKWTGKWKKISFPLEEKYHRELELQTLKVLAAQSSYYQSYLQEYNNWSTKAEFQELIKGKLIGESLAKLTKNKKLGSRSRYLVCFKTIDREGRITDWEAIEVELLKVPRKAGADKYKILFTAIIDYRKELHWIYSLQLRHYKDKREALKNAEREARAQARRVKTGKIIYKIFFLDYLIPAATFIRNKVRKN
;
A
#
# COMPACT_ATOMS: atom_id res chain seq x y z
N MET A 1 -25.82 50.28 0.82
CA MET A 1 -24.77 50.32 -0.22
C MET A 1 -23.38 50.11 0.39
N LEU A 2 -23.09 48.92 0.93
CA LEU A 2 -21.77 48.62 1.56
C LEU A 2 -21.35 47.15 1.39
N SER A 3 -21.99 46.42 0.48
CA SER A 3 -21.73 44.98 0.24
C SER A 3 -20.98 44.69 -1.07
N SER A 4 -20.65 45.70 -1.87
CA SER A 4 -19.97 45.52 -3.17
C SER A 4 -18.45 45.78 -3.14
N LEU A 5 -17.89 46.24 -2.01
CA LEU A 5 -16.48 46.67 -1.94
C LEU A 5 -15.51 45.59 -1.40
N PHE A 6 -16.00 44.44 -0.92
CA PHE A 6 -15.13 43.35 -0.45
C PHE A 6 -14.91 42.23 -1.48
N LEU A 7 -15.59 42.26 -2.63
CA LEU A 7 -15.49 41.21 -3.66
C LEU A 7 -14.58 41.58 -4.85
N SER A 8 -14.13 42.82 -4.96
CA SER A 8 -13.37 43.31 -6.12
C SER A 8 -11.85 43.41 -5.92
N SER A 9 -11.32 43.23 -4.70
CA SER A 9 -9.85 43.32 -4.47
C SER A 9 -9.13 41.98 -4.27
N LEU A 10 -9.85 40.86 -4.18
CA LEU A 10 -9.26 39.50 -4.07
C LEU A 10 -9.26 38.73 -5.42
N GLY A 11 -9.71 39.38 -6.50
CA GLY A 11 -10.25 38.72 -7.69
C GLY A 11 -9.32 38.36 -8.85
N SER A 12 -8.06 38.80 -8.90
CA SER A 12 -7.20 38.55 -10.08
C SER A 12 -6.06 37.55 -9.84
N GLY A 13 -5.46 37.54 -8.65
CA GLY A 13 -4.36 36.64 -8.30
C GLY A 13 -4.80 35.23 -7.91
N PHE A 14 -5.89 35.08 -7.14
CA PHE A 14 -6.35 33.77 -6.66
C PHE A 14 -7.05 32.95 -7.75
N ALA A 15 -7.78 33.59 -8.67
CA ALA A 15 -8.49 32.92 -9.75
C ALA A 15 -7.57 32.29 -10.80
N SER A 16 -6.35 32.81 -10.97
CA SER A 16 -5.35 32.29 -11.92
C SER A 16 -4.49 31.16 -11.34
N VAL A 17 -4.32 31.11 -10.02
CA VAL A 17 -3.50 30.09 -9.33
C VAL A 17 -4.29 28.83 -9.02
N VAL A 18 -5.60 28.92 -8.77
CA VAL A 18 -6.45 27.75 -8.47
C VAL A 18 -6.43 26.69 -9.58
N PRO A 19 -6.55 27.03 -10.87
CA PRO A 19 -6.46 26.05 -11.96
C PRO A 19 -5.09 25.34 -11.97
N VAL A 20 -4.01 26.09 -11.77
CA VAL A 20 -2.63 25.57 -11.76
C VAL A 20 -2.42 24.64 -10.56
N ALA A 21 -2.87 25.04 -9.36
CA ALA A 21 -2.80 24.22 -8.16
C ALA A 21 -3.62 22.92 -8.30
N LEU A 22 -4.77 22.97 -8.99
CA LEU A 22 -5.63 21.82 -9.22
C LEU A 22 -5.02 20.85 -10.25
N VAL A 23 -4.34 21.36 -11.28
CA VAL A 23 -3.54 20.57 -12.22
C VAL A 23 -2.34 19.93 -11.53
N ILE A 24 -1.61 20.67 -10.68
CA ILE A 24 -0.49 20.11 -9.89
C ILE A 24 -0.98 19.04 -8.92
N ALA A 25 -2.10 19.27 -8.23
CA ALA A 25 -2.70 18.31 -7.31
C ALA A 25 -3.18 17.04 -8.04
N THR A 26 -3.75 17.17 -9.24
CA THR A 26 -4.16 16.03 -10.06
C THR A 26 -2.96 15.26 -10.61
N PHE A 27 -1.91 15.94 -11.09
CA PHE A 27 -0.66 15.29 -11.48
C PHE A 27 0.01 14.57 -10.31
N TRP A 28 0.07 15.21 -9.14
CA TRP A 28 0.60 14.59 -7.93
C TRP A 28 -0.22 13.37 -7.51
N PHE A 29 -1.55 13.46 -7.55
CA PHE A 29 -2.45 12.36 -7.23
C PHE A 29 -2.32 11.20 -8.23
N VAL A 30 -2.24 11.48 -9.54
CA VAL A 30 -2.03 10.48 -10.60
C VAL A 30 -0.65 9.83 -10.48
N ALA A 31 0.40 10.62 -10.25
CA ALA A 31 1.77 10.11 -10.06
C ALA A 31 1.87 9.25 -8.80
N LYS A 32 1.24 9.67 -7.69
CA LYS A 32 1.13 8.89 -6.46
C LYS A 32 0.38 7.57 -6.70
N LYS A 33 -0.76 7.61 -7.39
CA LYS A 33 -1.57 6.42 -7.71
C LYS A 33 -0.85 5.47 -8.68
N LYS A 34 -0.07 6.00 -9.65
CA LYS A 34 0.80 5.20 -10.53
C LYS A 34 1.95 4.54 -9.77
N ARG A 35 2.63 5.24 -8.84
CA ARG A 35 3.65 4.65 -7.96
C ARG A 35 3.07 3.56 -7.04
N GLU A 36 1.88 3.78 -6.50
CA GLU A 36 1.17 2.78 -5.69
C GLU A 36 0.77 1.54 -6.51
N LYS A 37 0.42 1.71 -7.80
CA LYS A 37 0.15 0.60 -8.72
C LYS A 37 1.42 -0.12 -9.20
N SER A 38 2.52 0.58 -9.52
CA SER A 38 3.75 -0.06 -10.02
C SER A 38 4.54 -0.82 -8.94
N ASN A 39 4.35 -0.47 -7.66
CA ASN A 39 4.90 -1.22 -6.53
C ASN A 39 4.11 -2.50 -6.20
N ARG A 40 3.04 -2.82 -6.94
CA ARG A 40 2.40 -4.14 -6.88
C ARG A 40 3.22 -5.12 -7.73
N VAL A 41 4.30 -5.63 -7.13
CA VAL A 41 5.04 -6.81 -7.56
C VAL A 41 4.04 -7.91 -8.02
N LYS A 42 4.35 -8.67 -9.08
CA LYS A 42 3.62 -9.90 -9.45
C LYS A 42 3.88 -10.96 -8.37
N ARG A 43 3.19 -10.82 -7.23
CA ARG A 43 3.52 -11.39 -5.91
C ARG A 43 3.44 -12.91 -5.74
N LYS A 44 2.71 -13.64 -6.61
CA LYS A 44 2.47 -15.08 -6.39
C LYS A 44 3.67 -15.95 -6.76
N GLU A 45 4.28 -15.71 -7.91
CA GLU A 45 5.46 -16.45 -8.36
C GLU A 45 6.63 -16.22 -7.41
N ASP A 46 6.89 -14.97 -7.02
CA ASP A 46 7.94 -14.62 -6.06
C ASP A 46 7.76 -15.31 -4.70
N ALA A 47 6.53 -15.37 -4.17
CA ALA A 47 6.24 -16.07 -2.91
C ALA A 47 6.55 -17.58 -2.98
N TRP A 48 6.25 -18.21 -4.11
CA TRP A 48 6.49 -19.63 -4.32
C TRP A 48 7.98 -19.96 -4.34
N TYR A 49 8.78 -19.15 -5.05
CA TYR A 49 10.24 -19.31 -5.07
C TYR A 49 10.86 -19.12 -3.69
N ILE A 50 10.38 -18.12 -2.94
CA ILE A 50 10.80 -17.89 -1.55
C ILE A 50 10.55 -19.13 -0.70
N LEU A 51 9.33 -19.68 -0.73
CA LEU A 51 9.01 -20.85 0.09
C LEU A 51 9.81 -22.09 -0.34
N LYS A 52 9.99 -22.30 -1.65
CA LYS A 52 10.76 -23.45 -2.15
C LYS A 52 12.21 -23.42 -1.68
N ASP A 53 12.87 -22.26 -1.72
CA ASP A 53 14.25 -22.13 -1.23
C ASP A 53 14.32 -22.31 0.29
N TYR A 54 13.31 -21.86 1.05
CA TYR A 54 13.22 -22.10 2.49
C TYR A 54 13.10 -23.60 2.83
N LEU A 55 12.18 -24.32 2.17
CA LEU A 55 11.98 -25.74 2.41
C LEU A 55 13.23 -26.56 2.04
N LYS A 56 13.95 -26.14 0.99
CA LYS A 56 15.23 -26.74 0.62
C LYS A 56 16.28 -26.59 1.73
N ARG A 57 16.44 -25.37 2.25
CA ARG A 57 17.44 -25.05 3.30
C ARG A 57 17.11 -25.66 4.66
N SER A 58 15.83 -25.81 4.98
CA SER A 58 15.36 -26.41 6.23
C SER A 58 15.32 -27.95 6.20
N GLY A 59 15.86 -28.59 5.16
CA GLY A 59 15.88 -30.05 5.03
C GLY A 59 14.52 -30.68 4.72
N ARG A 60 13.51 -29.85 4.42
CA ARG A 60 12.11 -30.24 4.19
C ARG A 60 11.81 -30.48 2.70
N GLN A 61 12.78 -31.04 1.99
CA GLN A 61 12.63 -31.36 0.57
C GLN A 61 11.56 -32.46 0.42
N GLY A 62 10.56 -32.22 -0.44
CA GLY A 62 9.42 -33.11 -0.66
C GLY A 62 8.11 -32.67 0.00
N TYR A 63 8.12 -31.68 0.91
CA TYR A 63 6.88 -31.09 1.40
C TYR A 63 6.15 -30.34 0.29
N ARG A 64 4.82 -30.52 0.24
CA ARG A 64 3.94 -29.83 -0.72
C ARG A 64 3.35 -28.59 -0.07
N VAL A 65 3.21 -27.51 -0.82
CA VAL A 65 2.61 -26.27 -0.30
C VAL A 65 1.09 -26.41 -0.31
N TYR A 66 0.46 -26.22 0.85
CA TYR A 66 -1.00 -26.23 1.01
C TYR A 66 -1.62 -24.84 0.86
N ASP A 67 -1.14 -23.87 1.64
CA ASP A 67 -1.52 -22.45 1.54
C ASP A 67 -0.26 -21.59 1.65
N LEU A 68 -0.24 -20.47 0.95
CA LEU A 68 0.89 -19.55 0.89
C LEU A 68 0.38 -18.12 0.73
N ARG A 69 0.80 -17.25 1.65
CA ARG A 69 0.44 -15.84 1.68
C ARG A 69 1.68 -14.98 1.92
N LEU A 70 1.70 -13.83 1.25
CA LEU A 70 2.80 -12.87 1.34
C LEU A 70 2.25 -11.52 1.78
N TYR A 71 2.78 -11.01 2.89
CA TYR A 71 2.40 -9.75 3.50
C TYR A 71 3.58 -8.78 3.49
N PRO A 72 3.48 -7.61 2.82
CA PRO A 72 4.55 -6.62 2.91
C PRO A 72 4.68 -6.13 4.34
N ARG A 73 5.90 -5.91 4.81
CA ARG A 73 6.17 -5.21 6.07
C ARG A 73 6.24 -3.71 5.82
N THR A 74 5.87 -2.92 6.81
CA THR A 74 6.13 -1.48 6.78
C THR A 74 7.57 -1.19 7.22
N ASN A 75 8.14 -0.14 6.64
CA ASN A 75 9.39 0.46 7.13
C ASN A 75 9.14 1.79 7.82
N ILE A 76 7.87 2.13 8.05
CA ILE A 76 7.43 3.37 8.68
C ILE A 76 6.57 3.04 9.90
N ILE A 77 6.98 3.54 11.06
CA ILE A 77 6.33 3.42 12.37
C ILE A 77 4.89 3.94 12.37
N ILE A 78 4.63 5.03 11.64
CA ILE A 78 3.30 5.64 11.52
C ILE A 78 2.36 4.65 10.83
N SER A 79 2.83 4.05 9.73
CA SER A 79 2.05 3.02 9.05
C SER A 79 1.85 1.81 9.94
N LEU A 80 2.86 1.38 10.72
CA LEU A 80 2.71 0.29 11.70
C LEU A 80 1.58 0.56 12.69
N ARG A 81 1.59 1.74 13.32
CA ARG A 81 0.56 2.19 14.25
C ARG A 81 -0.83 2.21 13.62
N ASP A 82 -0.95 2.68 12.38
CA ASP A 82 -2.21 2.68 11.64
C ASP A 82 -2.75 1.26 11.42
N TYR A 83 -1.89 0.29 11.10
CA TYR A 83 -2.28 -1.10 10.92
C TYR A 83 -2.76 -1.74 12.22
N ILE A 84 -1.99 -1.58 13.31
CA ILE A 84 -2.37 -2.10 14.64
C ILE A 84 -3.72 -1.52 15.08
N LYS A 85 -3.87 -0.20 14.97
CA LYS A 85 -5.12 0.49 15.31
C LYS A 85 -6.30 -0.04 14.49
N THR A 86 -6.14 -0.14 13.17
CA THR A 86 -7.20 -0.63 12.26
C THR A 86 -7.63 -2.05 12.62
N SER A 87 -6.67 -2.92 12.93
CA SER A 87 -6.97 -4.29 13.37
C SER A 87 -7.74 -4.31 14.68
N ARG A 88 -7.26 -3.60 15.70
CA ARG A 88 -7.93 -3.54 17.01
C ARG A 88 -9.37 -3.03 16.89
N GLU A 89 -9.57 -1.92 16.19
CA GLU A 89 -10.92 -1.35 15.98
C GLU A 89 -11.85 -2.28 15.18
N SER A 90 -11.30 -3.07 14.26
CA SER A 90 -12.10 -4.01 13.46
C SER A 90 -12.47 -5.25 14.24
N LEU A 91 -11.54 -5.80 15.03
CA LEU A 91 -11.79 -6.93 15.93
C LEU A 91 -12.78 -6.53 17.04
N GLU A 92 -12.68 -5.32 17.57
CA GLU A 92 -13.64 -4.80 18.55
C GLU A 92 -15.06 -4.74 17.96
N LYS A 93 -15.20 -4.25 16.71
CA LYS A 93 -16.49 -4.24 16.02
C LYS A 93 -17.03 -5.63 15.72
N GLU A 94 -16.18 -6.54 15.30
CA GLU A 94 -16.56 -7.91 15.00
C GLU A 94 -16.99 -8.66 16.27
N ASN A 95 -16.21 -8.53 17.35
CA ASN A 95 -16.55 -9.09 18.66
C ASN A 95 -17.86 -8.50 19.21
N ALA A 96 -18.05 -7.19 19.13
CA ALA A 96 -19.30 -6.57 19.55
C ALA A 96 -20.49 -7.05 18.72
N ARG A 97 -20.32 -7.23 17.41
CA ARG A 97 -21.35 -7.85 16.55
C ARG A 97 -21.68 -9.27 17.00
N LEU A 98 -20.67 -10.10 17.26
CA LEU A 98 -20.86 -11.48 17.71
C LEU A 98 -21.52 -11.57 19.09
N LEU A 99 -21.23 -10.60 19.97
CA LEU A 99 -21.81 -10.49 21.31
C LEU A 99 -23.10 -9.67 21.37
N ASN A 100 -23.67 -9.28 20.22
CA ASN A 100 -24.84 -8.40 20.11
C ASN A 100 -24.74 -7.08 20.93
N ARG A 101 -23.52 -6.57 21.12
CA ARG A 101 -23.24 -5.30 21.81
C ARG A 101 -23.23 -4.15 20.81
N LYS A 102 -23.81 -3.01 21.19
CA LYS A 102 -23.69 -1.77 20.42
C LYS A 102 -22.29 -1.18 20.61
N VAL A 103 -21.55 -1.01 19.52
CA VAL A 103 -20.31 -0.22 19.52
C VAL A 103 -20.67 1.24 19.35
N GLU A 104 -20.21 2.08 20.28
CA GLU A 104 -20.34 3.52 20.13
C GLU A 104 -19.64 4.01 18.86
N ARG A 105 -20.42 4.60 17.95
CA ARG A 105 -19.88 5.21 16.75
C ARG A 105 -19.40 6.61 17.08
N LYS A 106 -18.09 6.83 16.99
CA LYS A 106 -17.53 8.18 16.99
C LYS A 106 -18.17 9.03 15.90
N SER A 107 -18.54 10.26 16.22
CA SER A 107 -19.13 11.19 15.26
C SER A 107 -18.15 11.49 14.12
N LEU A 108 -18.67 11.76 12.91
CA LEU A 108 -17.86 12.16 11.76
C LEU A 108 -17.01 13.42 12.05
N LYS A 109 -17.56 14.36 12.85
CA LYS A 109 -16.85 15.57 13.29
C LYS A 109 -15.60 15.20 14.10
N THR A 110 -15.73 14.32 15.09
CA THR A 110 -14.60 13.85 15.91
C THR A 110 -13.52 13.18 15.06
N VAL A 111 -13.91 12.33 14.11
CA VAL A 111 -12.97 11.65 13.21
C VAL A 111 -12.20 12.64 12.32
N MET A 112 -12.88 13.67 11.80
CA MET A 112 -12.22 14.72 11.01
C MET A 112 -11.27 15.57 11.86
N VAL A 113 -11.69 16.00 13.06
CA VAL A 113 -10.85 16.78 13.97
C VAL A 113 -9.60 16.00 14.36
N ASP A 114 -9.73 14.72 14.72
CA ASP A 114 -8.59 13.87 15.04
C ASP A 114 -7.60 13.77 13.87
N LYS A 115 -8.12 13.67 12.64
CA LYS A 115 -7.30 13.60 11.42
C LYS A 115 -6.57 14.91 11.13
N TRP A 116 -7.26 16.04 11.31
CA TRP A 116 -6.73 17.39 11.07
C TRP A 116 -5.70 17.82 12.12
N THR A 117 -5.99 17.58 13.40
CA THR A 117 -5.08 17.87 14.53
C THR A 117 -3.86 16.95 14.57
N GLY A 118 -3.83 15.89 13.76
CA GLY A 118 -2.76 14.91 13.77
C GLY A 118 -2.69 14.10 15.06
N LYS A 119 -3.72 14.14 15.92
CA LYS A 119 -3.78 13.40 17.19
C LYS A 119 -3.58 11.90 16.99
N TRP A 120 -4.02 11.38 15.84
CA TRP A 120 -3.78 9.99 15.44
C TRP A 120 -2.28 9.63 15.33
N LYS A 121 -1.40 10.58 14.99
CA LYS A 121 0.06 10.35 14.91
C LYS A 121 0.71 10.17 16.28
N LYS A 122 0.03 10.60 17.35
CA LYS A 122 0.52 10.51 18.75
C LYS A 122 0.18 9.18 19.42
N ILE A 123 -0.63 8.33 18.79
CA ILE A 123 -0.97 7.00 19.32
C ILE A 123 0.30 6.14 19.29
N SER A 124 0.60 5.45 20.38
CA SER A 124 1.73 4.52 20.50
C SER A 124 1.27 3.13 20.91
N PHE A 125 2.02 2.12 20.48
CA PHE A 125 1.79 0.71 20.80
C PHE A 125 3.11 0.10 21.28
N PRO A 126 3.53 0.36 22.53
CA PRO A 126 4.92 0.17 22.95
C PRO A 126 5.39 -1.29 22.84
N LEU A 127 4.52 -2.26 23.12
CA LEU A 127 4.85 -3.69 23.03
C LEU A 127 5.09 -4.12 21.59
N GLU A 128 4.17 -3.82 20.68
CA GLU A 128 4.31 -4.12 19.26
C GLU A 128 5.49 -3.37 18.64
N GLU A 129 5.65 -2.09 18.98
CA GLU A 129 6.77 -1.29 18.50
C GLU A 129 8.12 -1.86 18.95
N LYS A 130 8.25 -2.29 20.21
CA LYS A 130 9.45 -2.95 20.71
C LYS A 130 9.72 -4.25 19.94
N TYR A 131 8.71 -5.10 19.80
CA TYR A 131 8.81 -6.35 19.04
C TYR A 131 9.30 -6.12 17.60
N HIS A 132 8.72 -5.14 16.89
CA HIS A 132 9.12 -4.83 15.52
C HIS A 132 10.55 -4.25 15.41
N ARG A 133 11.02 -3.50 16.42
CA ARG A 133 12.41 -3.01 16.48
C ARG A 133 13.40 -4.15 16.71
N GLU A 134 13.08 -5.07 17.62
CA GLU A 134 13.92 -6.26 17.88
C GLU A 134 14.07 -7.12 16.63
N LEU A 135 12.95 -7.35 15.94
CA LEU A 135 12.91 -8.07 14.67
C LEU A 135 13.70 -7.36 13.56
N GLU A 136 13.60 -6.02 13.46
CA GLU A 136 14.40 -5.25 12.51
C GLU A 136 15.91 -5.36 12.78
N LEU A 137 16.31 -5.37 14.05
CA LEU A 137 17.71 -5.53 14.47
C LEU A 137 18.22 -6.95 14.17
N GLN A 138 17.44 -7.98 14.50
CA GLN A 138 17.78 -9.37 14.18
C GLN A 138 18.00 -9.53 12.68
N THR A 139 17.07 -9.01 11.89
CA THR A 139 17.13 -9.04 10.43
C THR A 139 18.35 -8.26 9.91
N LEU A 140 18.70 -7.11 10.49
CA LEU A 140 19.93 -6.39 10.14
C LEU A 140 21.20 -7.22 10.42
N LYS A 141 21.29 -7.89 11.57
CA LYS A 141 22.44 -8.74 11.94
C LYS A 141 22.63 -9.88 10.94
N VAL A 142 21.55 -10.58 10.58
CA VAL A 142 21.60 -11.67 9.59
C VAL A 142 22.05 -11.16 8.22
N LEU A 143 21.57 -9.99 7.79
CA LEU A 143 21.98 -9.40 6.52
C LEU A 143 23.44 -8.97 6.50
N ALA A 144 23.93 -8.38 7.59
CA ALA A 144 25.31 -7.97 7.73
C ALA A 144 26.28 -9.16 7.64
N ALA A 145 25.87 -10.33 8.13
CA ALA A 145 26.65 -11.57 7.98
C ALA A 145 26.78 -12.04 6.52
N GLN A 146 25.82 -11.68 5.66
CA GLN A 146 25.73 -12.19 4.28
C GLN A 146 26.13 -11.18 3.20
N SER A 147 26.35 -9.91 3.57
CA SER A 147 26.60 -8.83 2.61
C SER A 147 27.34 -7.66 3.25
N SER A 148 28.49 -7.28 2.68
CA SER A 148 29.31 -6.14 3.11
C SER A 148 28.53 -4.81 3.13
N TYR A 149 27.61 -4.61 2.17
CA TYR A 149 26.73 -3.43 2.16
C TYR A 149 25.91 -3.25 3.46
N TYR A 150 25.51 -4.34 4.10
CA TYR A 150 24.76 -4.29 5.35
C TYR A 150 25.66 -4.29 6.60
N GLN A 151 26.95 -4.58 6.45
CA GLN A 151 27.92 -4.42 7.53
C GLN A 151 28.12 -2.95 7.89
N SER A 152 28.26 -2.08 6.88
CA SER A 152 28.35 -0.63 7.12
C SER A 152 27.09 -0.09 7.81
N TYR A 153 25.92 -0.64 7.47
CA TYR A 153 24.68 -0.35 8.15
C TYR A 153 24.73 -0.76 9.63
N LEU A 154 25.14 -2.00 9.93
CA LEU A 154 25.25 -2.47 11.31
C LEU A 154 26.29 -1.67 12.12
N GLN A 155 27.37 -1.23 11.48
CA GLN A 155 28.35 -0.32 12.09
C GLN A 155 27.73 1.02 12.45
N GLU A 156 26.97 1.64 11.54
CA GLU A 156 26.22 2.87 11.84
C GLU A 156 25.25 2.66 13.02
N TYR A 157 24.52 1.53 13.03
CA TYR A 157 23.67 1.20 14.18
C TYR A 157 24.46 1.17 15.49
N ASN A 158 25.59 0.46 15.54
CA ASN A 158 26.42 0.36 16.75
C ASN A 158 27.00 1.71 17.18
N ASN A 159 27.38 2.56 16.22
CA ASN A 159 27.92 3.90 16.49
C ASN A 159 26.87 4.85 17.09
N TRP A 160 25.60 4.66 16.76
CA TRP A 160 24.49 5.51 17.20
C TRP A 160 23.68 4.91 18.35
N SER A 161 23.71 3.58 18.55
CA SER A 161 22.78 2.89 19.46
C SER A 161 22.86 3.36 20.90
N THR A 162 24.01 3.85 21.37
CA THR A 162 24.19 4.35 22.75
C THR A 162 23.93 5.84 22.89
N LYS A 163 23.83 6.59 21.78
CA LYS A 163 23.70 8.05 21.81
C LYS A 163 22.27 8.48 22.16
N ALA A 164 22.16 9.50 23.00
CA ALA A 164 20.86 10.04 23.47
C ALA A 164 19.95 10.48 22.31
N GLU A 165 20.51 11.10 21.28
CA GLU A 165 19.76 11.52 20.08
C GLU A 165 19.08 10.36 19.37
N PHE A 166 19.75 9.21 19.25
CA PHE A 166 19.20 8.02 18.64
C PHE A 166 18.13 7.39 19.53
N GLN A 167 18.39 7.30 20.84
CA GLN A 167 17.45 6.79 21.83
C GLN A 167 16.13 7.59 21.83
N GLU A 168 16.19 8.90 21.66
CA GLU A 168 14.99 9.73 21.55
C GLU A 168 14.24 9.48 20.23
N LEU A 169 14.96 9.34 19.11
CA LEU A 169 14.33 9.05 17.82
C LEU A 169 13.61 7.71 17.80
N ILE A 170 14.21 6.65 18.36
CA ILE A 170 13.59 5.32 18.32
C ILE A 170 12.31 5.25 19.16
N LYS A 171 12.05 6.15 20.12
CA LYS A 171 10.72 6.22 20.79
C LYS A 171 9.59 6.50 19.80
N GLY A 172 9.88 7.26 18.74
CA GLY A 172 8.92 7.66 17.72
C GLY A 172 9.09 6.95 16.38
N LYS A 173 10.11 6.10 16.20
CA LYS A 173 10.54 5.54 14.90
C LYS A 173 11.03 4.10 14.97
N LEU A 174 11.08 3.45 13.80
CA LEU A 174 11.81 2.20 13.60
C LEU A 174 13.33 2.46 13.48
N ILE A 175 14.16 1.42 13.64
CA ILE A 175 15.62 1.55 13.66
C ILE A 175 16.13 2.16 12.35
N GLY A 176 15.64 1.66 11.21
CA GLY A 176 16.09 2.16 9.91
C GLY A 176 15.63 3.57 9.59
N GLU A 177 14.46 3.97 10.09
CA GLU A 177 14.01 5.37 9.97
C GLU A 177 14.83 6.33 10.83
N SER A 178 15.23 5.90 12.02
CA SER A 178 16.07 6.68 12.93
C SER A 178 17.46 6.88 12.33
N LEU A 179 18.10 5.81 11.85
CA LEU A 179 19.43 5.89 11.22
C LEU A 179 19.40 6.71 9.93
N ALA A 180 18.40 6.53 9.08
CA ALA A 180 18.25 7.33 7.87
C ALA A 180 18.09 8.83 8.16
N LYS A 181 17.52 9.20 9.31
CA LYS A 181 17.41 10.60 9.75
C LYS A 181 18.75 11.15 10.21
N LEU A 182 19.48 10.42 11.07
CA LEU A 182 20.75 10.88 11.66
C LEU A 182 21.88 10.95 10.63
N THR A 183 22.06 9.88 9.85
CA THR A 183 23.11 9.79 8.83
C THR A 183 22.77 10.56 7.54
N LYS A 184 21.53 11.09 7.43
CA LYS A 184 20.95 11.66 6.21
C LYS A 184 20.92 10.69 5.01
N ASN A 185 21.22 9.41 5.21
CA ASN A 185 21.22 8.39 4.16
C ASN A 185 19.86 7.71 4.04
N LYS A 186 19.02 8.20 3.12
CA LYS A 186 17.66 7.68 2.89
C LYS A 186 17.63 6.22 2.44
N LYS A 187 18.72 5.69 1.86
CA LYS A 187 18.76 4.28 1.40
C LYS A 187 18.72 3.30 2.56
N LEU A 188 19.18 3.72 3.75
CA LEU A 188 19.14 2.89 4.96
C LEU A 188 17.68 2.55 5.34
N GLY A 189 16.76 3.50 5.21
CA GLY A 189 15.34 3.28 5.53
C GLY A 189 14.53 2.52 4.46
N SER A 190 15.09 2.22 3.29
CA SER A 190 14.36 1.65 2.16
C SER A 190 14.65 0.16 1.96
N ARG A 191 14.00 -0.69 2.77
CA ARG A 191 14.16 -2.16 2.72
C ARG A 191 12.88 -2.85 2.24
N SER A 192 12.97 -3.88 1.41
CA SER A 192 11.77 -4.58 0.92
C SER A 192 11.55 -5.87 1.72
N ARG A 193 10.97 -5.71 2.91
CA ARG A 193 10.71 -6.80 3.86
C ARG A 193 9.31 -7.37 3.67
N TYR A 194 9.20 -8.68 3.80
CA TYR A 194 7.94 -9.41 3.69
C TYR A 194 7.83 -10.47 4.80
N LEU A 195 6.62 -10.64 5.28
CA LEU A 195 6.20 -11.78 6.07
C LEU A 195 5.58 -12.81 5.12
N VAL A 196 6.16 -13.98 5.04
CA VAL A 196 5.63 -15.12 4.28
C VAL A 196 4.97 -16.05 5.28
N CYS A 197 3.68 -16.29 5.13
CA CYS A 197 2.93 -17.24 5.95
C CYS A 197 2.54 -18.42 5.08
N PHE A 198 2.73 -19.64 5.56
CA PHE A 198 2.44 -20.83 4.77
C PHE A 198 2.01 -22.02 5.62
N LYS A 199 1.40 -22.98 4.94
CA LYS A 199 1.16 -24.34 5.40
C LYS A 199 1.74 -25.31 4.41
N THR A 200 2.27 -26.41 4.90
CA THR A 200 2.74 -27.52 4.07
C THR A 200 1.93 -28.78 4.32
N ILE A 201 2.02 -29.71 3.38
CA ILE A 201 1.65 -31.11 3.57
C ILE A 201 2.96 -31.87 3.73
N ASP A 202 3.10 -32.59 4.84
CA ASP A 202 4.28 -33.40 5.13
C ASP A 202 4.37 -34.63 4.20
N ARG A 203 5.39 -35.48 4.40
CA ARG A 203 5.58 -36.69 3.57
C ARG A 203 4.51 -37.74 3.87
N GLU A 204 3.97 -37.70 5.09
CA GLU A 204 2.91 -38.56 5.60
C GLU A 204 1.50 -38.07 5.19
N GLY A 205 1.40 -36.96 4.46
CA GLY A 205 0.14 -36.40 3.96
C GLY A 205 -0.61 -35.51 4.96
N ARG A 206 -0.04 -35.21 6.13
CA ARG A 206 -0.64 -34.35 7.15
C ARG A 206 -0.39 -32.88 6.85
N ILE A 207 -1.42 -32.06 7.05
CA ILE A 207 -1.31 -30.60 6.90
C ILE A 207 -0.65 -30.03 8.16
N THR A 208 0.44 -29.30 7.98
CA THR A 208 1.16 -28.64 9.07
C THR A 208 0.40 -27.42 9.58
N ASP A 209 0.76 -26.99 10.79
CA ASP A 209 0.34 -25.71 11.33
C ASP A 209 0.87 -24.53 10.50
N TRP A 210 0.27 -23.36 10.74
CA TRP A 210 0.72 -22.12 10.11
C TRP A 210 2.12 -21.77 10.58
N GLU A 211 3.04 -21.65 9.63
CA GLU A 211 4.39 -21.14 9.85
C GLU A 211 4.52 -19.74 9.24
N ALA A 212 5.43 -18.94 9.81
CA ALA A 212 5.76 -17.64 9.27
C ALA A 212 7.27 -17.41 9.24
N ILE A 213 7.76 -16.84 8.15
CA ILE A 213 9.16 -16.44 7.98
C ILE A 213 9.22 -15.00 7.52
N GLU A 214 10.24 -14.28 7.99
CA GLU A 214 10.59 -12.98 7.45
C GLU A 214 11.66 -13.14 6.36
N VAL A 215 11.41 -12.43 5.26
CA VAL A 215 12.32 -12.40 4.12
C VAL A 215 12.53 -10.96 3.66
N GLU A 216 13.75 -10.70 3.17
CA GLU A 216 14.09 -9.46 2.50
C GLU A 216 14.44 -9.72 1.04
N LEU A 217 13.86 -8.91 0.15
CA LEU A 217 14.14 -8.97 -1.28
C LEU A 217 15.15 -7.89 -1.65
N LEU A 218 16.36 -8.31 -2.04
CA LEU A 218 17.42 -7.42 -2.51
C LEU A 218 17.41 -7.33 -4.02
N LYS A 219 17.29 -6.12 -4.58
CA LYS A 219 17.42 -5.92 -6.03
C LYS A 219 18.85 -6.19 -6.49
N VAL A 220 18.99 -7.03 -7.51
CA VAL A 220 20.25 -7.27 -8.20
C VAL A 220 20.34 -6.30 -9.38
N PRO A 221 21.27 -5.32 -9.37
CA PRO A 221 21.28 -4.19 -10.30
C PRO A 221 21.53 -4.54 -11.78
N ARG A 222 21.74 -5.82 -12.14
CA ARG A 222 22.03 -6.26 -13.52
C ARG A 222 21.16 -7.42 -14.03
N LYS A 223 20.17 -7.89 -13.25
CA LYS A 223 19.29 -8.99 -13.68
C LYS A 223 17.87 -8.49 -13.93
N ALA A 224 17.32 -8.83 -15.11
CA ALA A 224 15.91 -8.65 -15.44
C ALA A 224 15.13 -9.94 -15.20
N GLY A 225 13.80 -9.85 -15.09
CA GLY A 225 12.94 -11.04 -14.90
C GLY A 225 12.84 -11.52 -13.44
N ALA A 226 12.67 -12.83 -13.24
CA ALA A 226 12.48 -13.46 -11.93
C ALA A 226 13.73 -13.41 -11.04
N ASP A 227 14.93 -13.48 -11.64
CA ASP A 227 16.22 -13.44 -10.93
C ASP A 227 16.64 -12.03 -10.47
N LYS A 228 15.80 -11.03 -10.68
CA LYS A 228 16.10 -9.64 -10.28
C LYS A 228 16.24 -9.46 -8.78
N TYR A 229 15.83 -10.44 -7.96
CA TYR A 229 15.91 -10.37 -6.51
C TYR A 229 16.74 -11.52 -5.93
N LYS A 230 17.68 -11.17 -5.04
CA LYS A 230 18.27 -12.12 -4.10
C LYS A 230 17.35 -12.19 -2.88
N ILE A 231 16.80 -13.38 -2.60
CA ILE A 231 15.96 -13.65 -1.44
C ILE A 231 16.88 -13.95 -0.26
N LEU A 232 16.67 -13.24 0.85
CA LEU A 232 17.37 -13.50 2.10
C LEU A 232 16.36 -13.84 3.19
N PHE A 233 16.52 -15.01 3.80
CA PHE A 233 15.77 -15.42 4.98
C PHE A 233 16.39 -14.75 6.20
N THR A 234 15.59 -14.00 6.95
CA THR A 234 16.11 -13.14 8.01
C THR A 234 15.69 -13.61 9.39
N ALA A 235 14.47 -14.13 9.54
CA ALA A 235 14.00 -14.63 10.82
C ALA A 235 12.88 -15.67 10.65
N ILE A 236 12.80 -16.62 11.58
CA ILE A 236 11.62 -17.46 11.79
C ILE A 236 10.71 -16.73 12.77
N ILE A 237 9.43 -16.61 12.42
CA ILE A 237 8.48 -15.75 13.12
C ILE A 237 7.32 -16.59 13.67
N ASP A 238 6.89 -16.27 14.88
CA ASP A 238 5.64 -16.81 15.42
C ASP A 238 4.44 -16.19 14.69
N TYR A 239 3.74 -17.02 13.90
CA TYR A 239 2.55 -16.64 13.16
C TYR A 239 1.48 -15.96 14.05
N ARG A 240 1.32 -16.41 15.29
CA ARG A 240 0.29 -15.89 16.22
C ARG A 240 0.58 -14.45 16.61
N LYS A 241 1.85 -14.11 16.84
CA LYS A 241 2.28 -12.73 17.13
C LYS A 241 2.03 -11.79 15.96
N GLU A 242 1.93 -12.30 14.74
CA GLU A 242 1.73 -11.53 13.52
C GLU A 242 0.27 -11.34 13.09
N LEU A 243 -0.68 -11.95 13.81
CA LEU A 243 -2.10 -11.90 13.43
C LEU A 243 -2.64 -10.47 13.31
N HIS A 244 -2.21 -9.57 14.20
CA HIS A 244 -2.59 -8.16 14.15
C HIS A 244 -2.16 -7.49 12.83
N TRP A 245 -0.99 -7.86 12.31
CA TRP A 245 -0.46 -7.38 11.04
C TRP A 245 -1.22 -7.99 9.86
N ILE A 246 -1.33 -9.32 9.85
CA ILE A 246 -1.96 -10.13 8.80
C ILE A 246 -3.41 -9.69 8.59
N TYR A 247 -4.18 -9.59 9.67
CA TYR A 247 -5.60 -9.24 9.61
C TYR A 247 -5.82 -7.84 9.04
N SER A 248 -5.00 -6.86 9.43
CA SER A 248 -5.08 -5.47 8.91
C SER A 248 -4.95 -5.43 7.37
N LEU A 249 -4.03 -6.22 6.82
CA LEU A 249 -3.74 -6.27 5.40
C LEU A 249 -4.82 -7.03 4.63
N GLN A 250 -5.35 -8.11 5.21
CA GLN A 250 -6.49 -8.81 4.64
C GLN A 250 -7.73 -7.92 4.57
N LEU A 251 -8.07 -7.20 5.64
CA LEU A 251 -9.17 -6.25 5.66
C LEU A 251 -9.03 -5.17 4.59
N ARG A 252 -7.84 -4.57 4.47
CA ARG A 252 -7.57 -3.57 3.43
C ARG A 252 -7.74 -4.18 2.03
N HIS A 253 -7.22 -5.39 1.81
CA HIS A 253 -7.37 -6.07 0.53
C HIS A 253 -8.85 -6.28 0.16
N TYR A 254 -9.67 -6.73 1.11
CA TYR A 254 -11.12 -6.90 0.87
C TYR A 254 -11.83 -5.58 0.59
N LYS A 255 -11.47 -4.52 1.31
CA LYS A 255 -12.01 -3.18 1.08
C LYS A 255 -11.65 -2.68 -0.33
N ASP A 256 -10.38 -2.76 -0.70
CA ASP A 256 -9.89 -2.38 -2.04
C ASP A 256 -10.59 -3.17 -3.14
N LYS A 257 -10.80 -4.48 -2.95
CA LYS A 257 -11.52 -5.34 -3.91
C LYS A 257 -12.97 -4.89 -4.08
N ARG A 258 -13.67 -4.60 -2.98
CA ARG A 258 -15.06 -4.08 -3.02
C ARG A 258 -15.13 -2.72 -3.73
N GLU A 259 -14.20 -1.81 -3.44
CA GLU A 259 -14.13 -0.50 -4.10
C GLU A 259 -13.81 -0.63 -5.60
N ALA A 260 -12.91 -1.53 -5.97
CA ALA A 260 -12.57 -1.81 -7.37
C ALA A 260 -13.79 -2.33 -8.15
N LEU A 261 -14.57 -3.26 -7.57
CA LEU A 261 -15.81 -3.75 -8.18
C LEU A 261 -16.83 -2.62 -8.38
N LYS A 262 -17.07 -1.80 -7.36
CA LYS A 262 -17.98 -0.65 -7.46
C LYS A 262 -17.54 0.35 -8.53
N ASN A 263 -16.24 0.58 -8.68
CA ASN A 263 -15.70 1.48 -9.69
C ASN A 263 -15.85 0.88 -11.10
N ALA A 264 -15.58 -0.41 -11.27
CA ALA A 264 -15.78 -1.11 -12.54
C ALA A 264 -17.26 -1.07 -12.97
N GLU A 265 -18.20 -1.26 -12.04
CA GLU A 265 -19.63 -1.11 -12.31
C GLU A 265 -20.01 0.32 -12.73
N ARG A 266 -19.44 1.34 -12.07
CA ARG A 266 -19.66 2.75 -12.43
C ARG A 266 -19.09 3.07 -13.81
N GLU A 267 -17.90 2.57 -14.13
CA GLU A 267 -17.26 2.72 -15.43
C GLU A 267 -18.08 2.04 -16.53
N ALA A 268 -18.54 0.81 -16.30
CA ALA A 268 -19.41 0.09 -17.23
C ALA A 268 -20.73 0.84 -17.49
N ARG A 269 -21.37 1.37 -16.44
CA ARG A 269 -22.58 2.21 -16.58
C ARG A 269 -22.30 3.50 -17.34
N ALA A 270 -21.18 4.17 -17.07
CA ALA A 270 -20.79 5.39 -17.78
C ALA A 270 -20.50 5.11 -19.26
N GLN A 271 -19.84 4.00 -19.58
CA GLN A 271 -19.58 3.56 -20.94
C GLN A 271 -20.87 3.22 -21.68
N ALA A 272 -21.81 2.48 -21.05
CA ALA A 272 -23.12 2.20 -21.62
C ALA A 272 -23.90 3.49 -21.93
N ARG A 273 -23.84 4.49 -21.05
CA ARG A 273 -24.42 5.83 -21.30
C ARG A 273 -23.76 6.51 -22.49
N ARG A 274 -22.42 6.53 -22.57
CA ARG A 274 -21.68 7.13 -23.70
C ARG A 274 -22.04 6.47 -25.03
N VAL A 275 -22.18 5.14 -25.08
CA VAL A 275 -22.61 4.44 -26.29
C VAL A 275 -24.04 4.83 -26.68
N LYS A 276 -24.97 4.91 -25.73
CA LYS A 276 -26.35 5.38 -26.00
C LYS A 276 -26.36 6.82 -26.51
N THR A 277 -25.64 7.73 -25.86
CA THR A 277 -25.54 9.14 -26.28
C THR A 277 -24.87 9.26 -27.65
N GLY A 278 -23.81 8.49 -27.92
CA GLY A 278 -23.17 8.45 -29.23
C GLY A 278 -24.09 7.96 -30.35
N LYS A 279 -24.92 6.94 -30.08
CA LYS A 279 -25.95 6.48 -31.02
C LYS A 279 -27.01 7.56 -31.29
N ILE A 280 -27.43 8.30 -30.25
CA ILE A 280 -28.37 9.41 -30.39
C ILE A 280 -27.76 10.54 -31.22
N ILE A 281 -26.52 10.95 -30.92
CA ILE A 281 -25.82 11.99 -31.68
C ILE A 281 -25.63 11.57 -33.14
N TYR A 282 -25.22 10.32 -33.40
CA TYR A 282 -25.09 9.81 -34.77
C TYR A 282 -26.42 9.84 -35.52
N LYS A 283 -27.52 9.44 -34.87
CA LYS A 283 -28.85 9.53 -35.48
C LYS A 283 -29.22 10.97 -35.83
N ILE A 284 -29.11 11.90 -34.88
CA ILE A 284 -29.49 13.29 -35.08
C ILE A 284 -28.60 13.99 -36.13
N PHE A 285 -27.28 13.85 -36.04
CA PHE A 285 -26.37 14.58 -36.93
C PHE A 285 -26.21 13.92 -38.31
N PHE A 286 -26.05 12.60 -38.34
CA PHE A 286 -25.70 11.90 -39.58
C PHE A 286 -26.95 11.51 -40.37
N LEU A 287 -27.92 10.86 -39.73
CA LEU A 287 -29.14 10.40 -40.40
C LEU A 287 -30.13 11.53 -40.66
N ASP A 288 -30.36 12.39 -39.67
CA ASP A 288 -31.44 13.39 -39.77
C ASP A 288 -30.99 14.72 -40.39
N TYR A 289 -29.68 15.04 -40.40
CA TYR A 289 -29.17 16.31 -40.93
C TYR A 289 -28.24 16.16 -42.15
N LEU A 290 -27.15 15.38 -42.03
CA LEU A 290 -26.14 15.30 -43.10
C LEU A 290 -26.62 14.55 -44.33
N ILE A 291 -27.30 13.42 -44.16
CA ILE A 291 -27.82 12.65 -45.31
C ILE A 291 -28.85 13.48 -46.09
N PRO A 292 -29.89 14.08 -45.46
CA PRO A 292 -30.86 14.94 -46.16
C PRO A 292 -30.24 16.16 -46.82
N ALA A 293 -29.27 16.83 -46.16
CA ALA A 293 -28.56 17.96 -46.75
C ALA A 293 -27.72 17.55 -47.97
N ALA A 294 -27.05 16.40 -47.91
CA ALA A 294 -26.27 15.86 -49.03
C ALA A 294 -27.17 15.45 -50.22
N THR A 295 -28.33 14.82 -49.97
CA THR A 295 -29.31 14.53 -51.03
C THR A 295 -29.92 15.81 -51.60
N PHE A 296 -30.18 16.82 -50.78
CA PHE A 296 -30.65 18.12 -51.25
C PHE A 296 -29.63 18.81 -52.17
N ILE A 297 -28.36 18.88 -51.76
CA ILE A 297 -27.27 19.44 -52.58
C ILE A 297 -27.13 18.65 -53.89
N ARG A 298 -27.09 17.32 -53.83
CA ARG A 298 -26.98 16.47 -55.02
C ARG A 298 -28.14 16.67 -56.01
N ASN A 299 -29.36 16.80 -55.51
CA ASN A 299 -30.54 17.05 -56.34
C ASN A 299 -30.56 18.47 -56.92
N LYS A 300 -30.00 19.46 -56.22
CA LYS A 300 -29.87 20.83 -56.71
C LYS A 300 -28.80 20.95 -57.80
N VAL A 301 -27.68 20.24 -57.66
CA VAL A 301 -26.61 20.17 -58.68
C VAL A 301 -27.07 19.45 -59.96
N ARG A 302 -28.00 18.49 -59.87
CA ARG A 302 -28.55 17.79 -61.05
C ARG A 302 -29.59 18.57 -61.84
N LYS A 303 -30.11 19.67 -61.29
CA LYS A 303 -31.16 20.50 -61.90
C LYS A 303 -30.62 21.77 -62.57
N ASN A 304 -29.34 22.05 -62.39
CA ASN A 304 -28.58 23.05 -63.13
C ASN A 304 -27.68 22.33 -64.15
#